data_AF-A0A932L4Y0-F1
#
_entry.id   AF-A0A932L4Y0-F1
#
_cell.length_a   1.000
_cell.length_b   1.000
_cell.length_c   1.000
_cell.angle_alpha   90.00
_cell.angle_beta   90.00
_cell.angle_gamma   90.00
#
_symmetry.space_group_name_H-M   'P 1'
#
loop_
_entity.id
_entity.type
_entity.pdbx_description
1 polymer ?
#
loop_
_entity_poly.entity_id
_entity_poly.type
_entity_poly.pdbx_seq_one_letter_code
_entity_poly.pdbx_strand_id
1 'polypeptide(L)'
;MWPVIRSILAVIAGFVASNVIMFAIELINVRLYPDLVKALQSNDPEAIKAALAAASLPVGAMLVVLLAWVLGSLVGGYVGAWIGRNAPVAHALGSAGFLRWAVS
;
A
#
# COMPACT_ATOMS: atom_id res chain seq x y z
N MET A 1 -20.71 -11.67 -17.67
CA MET A 1 -20.78 -10.80 -16.47
C MET A 1 -20.10 -11.41 -15.25
N TRP A 2 -20.28 -12.71 -14.96
CA TRP A 2 -19.63 -13.42 -13.85
C TRP A 2 -18.08 -13.29 -13.75
N PRO A 3 -17.31 -13.37 -14.85
CA PRO A 3 -15.84 -13.28 -14.78
C PRO A 3 -15.35 -11.89 -14.34
N VAL A 4 -16.09 -10.84 -14.72
CA VAL A 4 -15.75 -9.44 -14.39
C VAL A 4 -15.99 -9.16 -12.92
N ILE A 5 -17.13 -9.61 -12.36
CA ILE A 5 -17.44 -9.49 -10.93
C ILE A 5 -16.36 -10.20 -10.09
N ARG A 6 -15.94 -11.39 -10.51
CA ARG A 6 -14.87 -12.15 -9.84
C ARG A 6 -13.52 -11.42 -9.89
N SER A 7 -13.22 -10.75 -11.01
CA SER A 7 -12.02 -9.91 -11.14
C SER A 7 -12.07 -8.67 -10.25
N ILE A 8 -13.23 -8.02 -10.14
CA ILE A 8 -13.42 -6.85 -9.26
C ILE A 8 -13.23 -7.26 -7.80
N LEU A 9 -13.84 -8.39 -7.39
CA LEU A 9 -13.68 -8.93 -6.04
C LEU A 9 -12.22 -9.32 -5.74
N ALA A 10 -11.49 -9.84 -6.73
CA ALA A 10 -10.05 -10.13 -6.59
C ALA A 10 -9.23 -8.86 -6.32
N VAL A 11 -9.50 -7.77 -7.04
CA VAL A 11 -8.83 -6.47 -6.84
C VAL A 11 -9.16 -5.90 -5.47
N ILE A 12 -10.43 -5.94 -5.06
CA ILE A 12 -10.86 -5.48 -3.74
C ILE A 12 -10.18 -6.30 -2.64
N ALA A 13 -10.15 -7.63 -2.77
CA ALA A 13 -9.48 -8.50 -1.80
C ALA A 13 -7.97 -8.21 -1.72
N GLY A 14 -7.30 -7.99 -2.86
CA GLY A 14 -5.90 -7.57 -2.89
C GLY A 14 -5.68 -6.22 -2.20
N PHE A 15 -6.54 -5.24 -2.47
CA PHE A 15 -6.48 -3.92 -1.84
C PHE A 15 -6.68 -4.00 -0.31
N VAL A 16 -7.66 -4.78 0.16
CA VAL A 16 -7.89 -5.00 1.59
C VAL A 16 -6.68 -5.67 2.24
N ALA A 17 -6.09 -6.68 1.60
CA ALA A 17 -4.89 -7.35 2.10
C ALA A 17 -3.70 -6.38 2.22
N SER A 18 -3.49 -5.50 1.24
CA SER A 18 -2.47 -4.44 1.30
C SER A 18 -2.70 -3.47 2.45
N ASN A 19 -3.95 -3.05 2.68
CA ASN A 19 -4.30 -2.17 3.79
C ASN A 19 -4.01 -2.81 5.15
N VAL A 20 -4.30 -4.11 5.31
CA VAL A 20 -4.00 -4.85 6.55
C VAL A 20 -2.50 -4.86 6.83
N ILE A 21 -1.67 -5.11 5.81
CA ILE A 21 -0.19 -5.06 5.93
C ILE A 21 0.25 -3.64 6.32
N MET A 22 -0.30 -2.63 5.66
CA MET A 22 0.01 -1.22 5.90
C MET A 22 -0.29 -0.83 7.35
N PHE A 23 -1.50 -1.17 7.84
CA PHE A 23 -1.91 -0.93 9.23
C PHE A 23 -1.03 -1.64 10.24
N ALA A 24 -0.67 -2.91 9.98
CA ALA A 24 0.19 -3.66 10.88
C ALA A 24 1.57 -2.99 11.03
N ILE A 25 2.13 -2.47 9.95
CA ILE A 25 3.44 -1.81 9.96
C ILE A 25 3.35 -0.39 10.51
N GLU A 26 2.25 0.32 10.27
CA GLU A 26 1.97 1.59 10.93
C GLU A 26 1.92 1.43 12.46
N LEU A 27 1.25 0.39 12.96
CA LEU A 27 1.24 0.09 14.41
C LEU A 27 2.64 -0.16 14.98
N ILE A 28 3.52 -0.80 14.21
CA ILE A 28 4.93 -0.98 14.58
C ILE A 28 5.64 0.38 14.64
N ASN A 29 5.44 1.24 13.63
CA ASN A 29 6.02 2.58 13.60
C ASN A 29 5.52 3.47 14.75
N VAL A 30 4.23 3.40 15.10
CA VAL A 30 3.66 4.15 16.23
C VAL A 30 4.32 3.75 17.55
N ARG A 31 4.63 2.45 17.72
CA ARG A 31 5.33 1.95 18.91
C ARG A 31 6.81 2.31 18.94
N LEU A 32 7.48 2.31 17.78
CA LEU A 32 8.90 2.64 17.67
C LEU A 32 9.15 4.15 17.78
N TYR A 33 8.22 4.98 17.31
CA TYR A 33 8.36 6.43 17.22
C TYR A 33 7.14 7.18 17.78
N PRO A 34 6.80 7.01 19.08
CA PRO A 34 5.61 7.63 19.67
C PRO A 34 5.68 9.16 19.69
N ASP A 35 6.88 9.74 19.84
CA ASP A 35 7.07 11.18 19.89
C ASP A 35 6.83 11.85 18.53
N LEU A 36 7.17 11.15 17.43
CA LEU A 36 6.85 11.59 16.07
C LEU A 36 5.34 11.63 15.86
N VAL A 37 4.62 10.60 16.33
CA VAL A 37 3.16 10.53 16.21
C VAL A 37 2.49 11.65 16.98
N LYS A 38 2.94 11.94 18.21
CA LYS A 38 2.42 13.07 19.01
C LYS A 38 2.67 14.41 18.33
N ALA A 39 3.84 14.61 17.73
CA ALA A 39 4.15 15.82 16.98
C ALA A 39 3.31 15.96 15.70
N LEU A 40 3.02 14.86 15.00
CA LEU A 40 2.11 14.87 13.85
C LEU A 40 0.67 15.18 14.26
N GLN A 41 0.23 14.72 15.44
CA GLN A 41 -1.11 15.01 15.97
C GLN A 41 -1.30 16.46 16.41
N SER A 42 -0.23 17.14 16.85
CA SER A 42 -0.32 18.55 17.26
C SER A 42 -0.52 19.50 16.08
N ASN A 43 -0.34 19.03 14.84
CA ASN A 43 -0.44 19.81 13.60
C ASN A 43 0.38 21.11 13.63
N ASP A 44 1.40 21.16 14.48
CA ASP A 44 2.28 22.30 14.68
C ASP A 44 3.57 22.05 13.88
N PRO A 45 3.83 22.86 12.84
CA PRO A 45 5.01 22.70 11.98
C PRO A 45 6.32 22.73 12.77
N GLU A 46 6.41 23.49 13.86
CA GLU A 46 7.63 23.60 14.66
C GLU A 46 7.83 22.39 15.57
N ALA A 47 6.74 21.84 16.14
CA ALA A 47 6.79 20.59 16.89
C ALA A 47 7.21 19.40 16.00
N ILE A 48 6.73 19.36 14.74
CA ILE A 48 7.12 18.33 13.77
C ILE A 48 8.61 18.46 13.42
N LYS A 49 9.12 19.66 13.16
CA LYS A 49 10.56 19.89 12.90
C LYS A 49 11.43 19.52 14.10
N ALA A 50 11.01 19.88 15.31
CA ALA A 50 11.72 19.54 16.53
C ALA A 50 11.77 18.02 16.75
N ALA A 51 10.66 17.31 16.52
CA ALA A 51 10.61 15.85 16.60
C ALA A 51 11.49 15.17 15.53
N LEU A 52 11.50 15.70 14.30
CA LEU A 52 12.36 15.22 13.22
C LEU A 52 13.86 15.47 13.50
N ALA A 53 14.20 16.59 14.14
CA ALA A 53 15.58 16.94 14.50
C ALA A 53 16.08 16.18 15.74
N ALA A 54 15.25 16.00 16.76
CA ALA A 54 15.59 15.31 18.00
C ALA A 54 15.87 13.82 17.80
N ALA A 55 15.22 13.20 16.80
CA ALA A 55 15.38 11.77 16.52
C ALA A 55 16.64 11.42 15.72
N SER A 56 17.52 12.38 15.37
CA SER A 56 18.69 12.14 14.50
C SER A 56 18.33 11.30 13.27
N LEU A 57 17.35 11.83 12.54
CA LEU A 57 16.84 11.39 11.24
C LEU A 57 16.20 9.99 11.12
N PRO A 58 14.99 9.94 10.55
CA PRO A 58 14.05 8.83 10.61
C PRO A 58 14.30 7.82 9.49
N VAL A 59 15.55 7.47 9.21
CA VAL A 59 15.88 6.48 8.17
C VAL A 59 15.22 5.15 8.51
N GLY A 60 15.24 4.76 9.79
CA GLY A 60 14.54 3.56 10.27
C GLY A 60 13.03 3.62 10.00
N ALA A 61 12.35 4.72 10.34
CA ALA A 61 10.92 4.87 10.09
C ALA A 61 10.59 4.85 8.59
N MET A 62 11.39 5.55 7.77
CA MET A 62 11.23 5.53 6.31
C MET A 62 11.47 4.14 5.72
N LEU A 63 12.49 3.40 6.18
CA LEU A 63 12.76 2.04 5.74
C LEU A 63 11.62 1.10 6.11
N VAL A 64 11.04 1.24 7.31
CA VAL A 64 9.88 0.44 7.72
C VAL A 64 8.65 0.76 6.86
N VAL A 65 8.42 2.03 6.51
CA VAL A 65 7.36 2.42 5.56
C VAL A 65 7.63 1.87 4.16
N LEU A 66 8.87 1.94 3.66
CA LEU A 66 9.24 1.38 2.36
C LEU A 66 9.05 -0.14 2.33
N LEU A 67 9.42 -0.84 3.40
CA LEU A 67 9.14 -2.27 3.57
C LEU A 67 7.62 -2.53 3.57
N ALA A 68 6.82 -1.67 4.18
CA ALA A 68 5.36 -1.75 4.12
C ALA A 68 4.83 -1.64 2.70
N TRP A 69 5.35 -0.70 1.91
CA TRP A 69 4.97 -0.53 0.52
C TRP A 69 5.34 -1.74 -0.33
N VAL A 70 6.55 -2.28 -0.16
CA VAL A 70 7.02 -3.47 -0.88
C VAL A 70 6.17 -4.69 -0.51
N LEU A 71 6.00 -4.96 0.79
CA LEU A 71 5.23 -6.10 1.28
C LEU A 71 3.74 -5.95 0.95
N GLY A 72 3.17 -4.76 1.11
CA GLY A 72 1.78 -4.47 0.79
C GLY A 72 1.48 -4.64 -0.70
N SER A 73 2.40 -4.20 -1.58
CA SER A 73 2.26 -4.38 -3.03
C SER A 73 2.43 -5.84 -3.45
N LEU A 74 3.41 -6.55 -2.88
CA LEU A 74 3.63 -7.97 -3.15
C LEU A 74 2.45 -8.82 -2.68
N VAL A 75 1.96 -8.61 -1.46
CA VAL A 75 0.82 -9.36 -0.90
C VAL A 75 -0.46 -9.00 -1.64
N GLY A 76 -0.75 -7.72 -1.89
CA GLY A 76 -1.96 -7.31 -2.62
C GLY A 76 -1.97 -7.80 -4.06
N GLY A 77 -0.83 -7.71 -4.75
CA GLY A 77 -0.65 -8.24 -6.09
C GLY A 77 -0.74 -9.76 -6.15
N TYR A 78 -0.12 -10.46 -5.19
CA TYR A 78 -0.19 -11.92 -5.10
C TYR A 78 -1.61 -12.41 -4.81
N VAL A 79 -2.31 -11.80 -3.84
CA VAL A 79 -3.70 -12.14 -3.50
C VAL A 79 -4.63 -11.84 -4.68
N GLY A 80 -4.47 -10.69 -5.33
CA GLY A 80 -5.24 -10.33 -6.52
C GLY A 80 -4.99 -11.29 -7.69
N ALA A 81 -3.73 -11.65 -7.96
CA ALA A 81 -3.36 -12.59 -9.02
C ALA A 81 -3.78 -14.03 -8.70
N TRP A 82 -3.72 -14.44 -7.43
CA TRP A 82 -4.11 -15.78 -7.00
C TRP A 82 -5.63 -15.98 -7.10
N ILE A 83 -6.42 -14.99 -6.70
CA ILE A 83 -7.89 -15.01 -6.85
C ILE A 83 -8.28 -14.84 -8.34
N GLY A 84 -7.53 -14.02 -9.08
CA GLY A 84 -7.68 -13.74 -10.50
C GLY A 84 -7.28 -14.88 -11.45
N ARG A 85 -6.40 -15.80 -11.03
CA ARG A 85 -5.86 -16.91 -11.85
C ARG A 85 -6.90 -17.83 -12.50
N ASN A 86 -8.14 -17.84 -12.01
CA ASN A 86 -9.26 -18.54 -12.64
C ASN A 86 -9.98 -17.71 -13.74
N ALA A 87 -9.40 -16.64 -14.26
CA ALA A 87 -9.95 -15.82 -15.36
C ALA A 87 -8.87 -15.21 -16.29
N PRO A 88 -8.04 -16.03 -16.97
CA PRO A 88 -6.95 -15.55 -17.84
C PRO A 88 -7.40 -14.62 -18.99
N VAL A 89 -8.66 -14.72 -19.44
CA VAL A 89 -9.19 -13.91 -20.56
C VAL A 89 -9.48 -12.46 -20.15
N ALA A 90 -9.78 -12.17 -18.87
CA ALA A 90 -10.10 -10.82 -18.42
C ALA A 90 -8.85 -9.93 -18.29
N HIS A 91 -7.70 -10.52 -17.92
CA HIS A 91 -6.43 -9.78 -17.86
C HIS A 91 -5.85 -9.50 -19.25
N ALA A 92 -6.09 -10.38 -20.24
CA ALA A 92 -5.68 -10.15 -21.63
C ALA A 92 -6.45 -8.99 -22.29
N LEU A 93 -7.74 -8.83 -22.01
CA LEU A 93 -8.55 -7.75 -22.56
C LEU A 93 -8.25 -6.38 -21.91
N GLY A 94 -7.91 -6.36 -20.62
CA GLY A 94 -7.54 -5.12 -19.92
C GLY A 94 -6.20 -4.53 -20.37
N SER A 95 -5.18 -5.38 -20.56
CA SER A 95 -3.87 -4.94 -21.07
C SER A 95 -3.91 -4.58 -22.55
N ALA A 96 -4.69 -5.31 -23.36
CA ALA A 96 -4.91 -4.97 -24.77
C ALA A 96 -5.68 -3.64 -24.96
N GLY A 97 -6.64 -3.34 -24.09
CA GLY A 97 -7.39 -2.07 -24.13
C GLY A 97 -6.52 -0.86 -23.81
N PHE A 98 -5.66 -0.95 -22.79
CA PHE A 98 -4.76 0.14 -22.42
C PHE A 98 -3.68 0.39 -23.48
N LEU A 99 -3.12 -0.68 -24.06
CA LEU A 99 -2.13 -0.55 -25.14
C LEU A 99 -2.74 0.04 -26.41
N ARG A 100 -4.02 -0.24 -26.70
CA ARG A 100 -4.72 0.34 -27.87
C ARG A 100 -5.04 1.83 -27.68
N TRP A 101 -5.36 2.29 -26.46
CA TRP A 101 -5.59 3.72 -26.19
C TRP A 101 -4.28 4.53 -26.23
N ALA A 102 -3.15 3.95 -25.84
CA ALA A 102 -1.84 4.62 -25.85
C ALA A 102 -1.22 4.81 -27.26
N VAL A 103 -1.83 4.26 -28.31
CA VAL A 103 -1.30 4.27 -29.70
C VAL A 103 -2.29 4.90 -30.70
N SER A 104 -3.33 5.57 -30.22
CA SER A 104 -4.32 6.31 -31.04
C SER A 104 -4.51 7.72 -30.52
#